data_AF-A0A365YCC1-F1
#
_entry.id   AF-A0A365YCC1-F1
#
_cell.length_a   1.000
_cell.length_b   1.000
_cell.length_c   1.000
_cell.angle_alpha   90.00
_cell.angle_beta   90.00
_cell.angle_gamma   90.00
#
_symmetry.space_group_name_H-M   'P 1'
#
loop_
_entity.id
_entity.type
_entity.pdbx_description
1 polymer ?
#
loop_
_entity_poly.entity_id
_entity_poly.type
_entity_poly.pdbx_seq_one_letter_code
_entity_poly.pdbx_strand_id
1 'polypeptide(L)'
;MGVWFATAVEPADIQRDKEMGLNTYVELTGSSDVDAIRSAGMIAFTSSTVPEANGFVLPDEVDMWGRGGDAKWTGNSPGEGTICDPAEQACGFTILEELGKKKSPGQIDYVNYGKGVTFWESAETATRFVSDFGDIVSADNYWFTDTNICGASEGGTLLPEQRDLSTEECRKASNYGWTIDRLRDLVRPQGSKPVWAFVEVGHPAGEEQSPTIKPEQIEAAVWSSIVHGARGVVYFNHSFGGSCASHNVLRDCGDEPKATVTALNQRISELAPVLNAPTVESGVSVTGNVDALVKLKGKKLYILLTATSSGNQEYEVHVPCIDEGTAVKSFAKKQVPISGGKFADVLTSHDQLAVFSIDASTCKTTSG
;
A
#
# COMPACT_ATOMS: atom_id res chain seq x y z
N MET A 1 -3.86 9.22 0.91
CA MET A 1 -2.66 9.28 0.07
C MET A 1 -1.66 10.06 0.87
N GLY A 2 -0.73 9.34 1.50
CA GLY A 2 0.21 9.89 2.46
C GLY A 2 1.65 9.86 1.96
N VAL A 3 2.49 10.63 2.61
CA VAL A 3 3.94 10.64 2.38
C VAL A 3 4.65 10.29 3.69
N TRP A 4 5.61 9.37 3.60
CA TRP A 4 6.37 8.91 4.76
C TRP A 4 7.45 9.91 5.15
N PHE A 5 7.55 10.19 6.45
CA PHE A 5 8.66 10.86 7.12
C PHE A 5 9.17 12.12 6.40
N ALA A 6 8.23 12.93 5.92
CA ALA A 6 8.54 14.18 5.24
C ALA A 6 8.65 15.34 6.25
N THR A 7 9.39 16.37 5.84
CA THR A 7 9.46 17.63 6.58
C THR A 7 8.41 18.61 6.04
N ALA A 8 7.63 19.22 6.92
CA ALA A 8 6.63 20.21 6.58
C ALA A 8 6.70 21.39 7.56
N VAL A 9 7.55 22.36 7.25
CA VAL A 9 7.78 23.57 8.08
C VAL A 9 7.12 24.78 7.44
N GLU A 10 7.35 24.97 6.14
CA GLU A 10 6.87 26.14 5.42
C GLU A 10 5.47 25.90 4.82
N PRO A 11 4.54 26.87 4.88
CA PRO A 11 3.23 26.75 4.22
C PRO A 11 3.32 26.40 2.73
N ALA A 12 4.38 26.86 2.05
CA ALA A 12 4.63 26.54 0.65
C ALA A 12 4.92 25.05 0.42
N ASP A 13 5.59 24.37 1.36
CA ASP A 13 5.85 22.94 1.29
C ASP A 13 4.56 22.14 1.39
N ILE A 14 3.71 22.52 2.35
CA ILE A 14 2.40 21.89 2.57
C ILE A 14 1.52 22.06 1.34
N GLN A 15 1.52 23.26 0.75
CA GLN A 15 0.76 23.54 -0.47
C GLN A 15 1.28 22.72 -1.67
N ARG A 16 2.61 22.61 -1.86
CA ARG A 16 3.21 21.78 -2.92
C ARG A 16 2.79 20.31 -2.80
N ASP A 17 2.80 19.77 -1.59
CA ASP A 17 2.39 18.38 -1.35
C ASP A 17 0.90 18.17 -1.60
N LYS A 18 0.07 19.12 -1.17
CA LYS A 18 -1.37 19.11 -1.43
C LYS A 18 -1.70 19.19 -2.92
N GLU A 19 -0.95 19.96 -3.70
CA GLU A 19 -1.09 20.04 -5.16
C GLU A 19 -0.78 18.72 -5.87
N MET A 20 0.09 17.88 -5.28
CA MET A 20 0.32 16.50 -5.76
C MET A 20 -0.82 15.55 -5.38
N GLY A 21 -1.87 16.02 -4.70
CA GLY A 21 -2.98 15.21 -4.21
C GLY A 21 -2.67 14.43 -2.93
N LEU A 22 -1.57 14.74 -2.24
CA LEU A 22 -1.32 14.20 -0.90
C LEU A 22 -2.30 14.84 0.09
N ASN A 23 -2.74 14.06 1.08
CA ASN A 23 -3.64 14.53 2.12
C ASN A 23 -3.22 14.12 3.54
N THR A 24 -2.15 13.34 3.67
CA THR A 24 -1.66 12.85 4.96
C THR A 24 -0.12 12.91 5.00
N TYR A 25 0.43 13.40 6.10
CA TYR A 25 1.82 13.13 6.47
C TYR A 25 1.82 11.96 7.45
N VAL A 26 2.56 10.91 7.11
CA VAL A 26 2.70 9.71 7.93
C VAL A 26 4.12 9.70 8.44
N GLU A 27 4.31 9.89 9.74
CA GLU A 27 5.58 10.27 10.34
C GLU A 27 6.05 11.66 9.87
N LEU A 28 6.45 12.49 10.83
CA LEU A 28 6.94 13.83 10.59
C LEU A 28 8.30 14.00 11.24
N THR A 29 9.19 14.73 10.58
CA THR A 29 10.41 15.18 11.25
C THR A 29 10.07 16.09 12.42
N GLY A 30 10.88 16.05 13.48
CA GLY A 30 10.62 16.81 14.71
C GLY A 30 10.59 18.34 14.54
N SER A 31 11.03 18.86 13.39
CA SER A 31 10.95 20.28 13.05
C SER A 31 9.64 20.69 12.37
N SER A 32 8.76 19.75 12.01
CA SER A 32 7.54 20.04 11.24
C SER A 32 6.47 20.77 12.07
N ASP A 33 5.70 21.63 11.41
CA ASP A 33 4.62 22.42 12.02
C ASP A 33 3.27 21.71 11.84
N VAL A 34 2.86 20.98 12.88
CA VAL A 34 1.60 20.21 12.89
C VAL A 34 0.37 21.12 12.77
N ASP A 35 0.40 22.31 13.36
CA ASP A 35 -0.73 23.25 13.30
C ASP A 35 -0.89 23.85 11.91
N ALA A 36 0.21 24.16 11.22
CA ALA A 36 0.19 24.61 9.84
C ALA A 36 -0.37 23.52 8.90
N ILE A 37 0.05 22.26 9.07
CA ILE A 37 -0.45 21.11 8.29
C ILE A 37 -1.97 20.97 8.44
N ARG A 38 -2.46 21.02 9.69
CA ARG A 38 -3.89 20.90 9.99
C ARG A 38 -4.70 22.09 9.50
N SER A 39 -4.15 23.30 9.64
CA SER A 39 -4.77 24.53 9.13
C SER A 39 -4.92 24.52 7.61
N ALA A 40 -4.01 23.82 6.90
CA ALA A 40 -4.12 23.58 5.47
C ALA A 40 -5.14 22.47 5.10
N GLY A 41 -5.77 21.84 6.09
CA GLY A 41 -6.75 20.76 5.91
C GLY A 41 -6.13 19.39 5.62
N MET A 42 -4.84 19.20 5.94
CA MET A 42 -4.16 17.91 5.82
C MET A 42 -4.13 17.17 7.17
N ILE A 43 -3.89 15.87 7.10
CA ILE A 43 -3.79 14.96 8.26
C ILE A 43 -2.31 14.82 8.64
N ALA A 44 -2.00 14.90 9.94
CA ALA A 44 -0.65 14.72 10.46
C ALA A 44 -0.58 13.54 11.43
N PHE A 45 0.29 12.56 11.18
CA PHE A 45 0.66 11.52 12.14
C PHE A 45 2.10 11.75 12.63
N THR A 46 2.32 11.58 13.94
CA THR A 46 3.63 11.83 14.59
C THR A 46 4.06 10.64 15.46
N SER A 47 5.36 10.36 15.55
CA SER A 47 5.95 9.43 16.53
C SER A 47 6.25 10.07 17.90
N SER A 48 6.09 11.39 17.99
CA SER A 48 6.20 12.17 19.24
C SER A 48 4.81 12.59 19.75
N THR A 49 4.71 12.82 21.07
CA THR A 49 3.45 13.24 21.71
C THR A 49 3.12 14.69 21.34
N VAL A 50 2.34 14.85 20.27
CA VAL A 50 1.78 16.13 19.84
C VAL A 50 0.25 16.03 19.90
N PRO A 51 -0.42 16.61 20.92
CA PRO A 51 -1.87 16.49 21.12
C PRO A 51 -2.71 16.92 19.91
N GLU A 52 -2.19 17.84 19.12
CA GLU A 52 -2.85 18.39 17.95
C GLU A 52 -2.86 17.42 16.77
N ALA A 53 -1.92 16.47 16.70
CA ALA A 53 -1.81 15.54 15.59
C ALA A 53 -3.04 14.60 15.50
N ASN A 54 -3.37 14.16 14.28
CA ASN A 54 -4.52 13.29 14.02
C ASN A 54 -4.27 11.83 14.38
N GLY A 55 -3.00 11.41 14.37
CA GLY A 55 -2.62 10.03 14.61
C GLY A 55 -1.21 9.94 15.21
N PHE A 56 -0.93 8.77 15.75
CA PHE A 56 0.33 8.44 16.39
C PHE A 56 0.98 7.30 15.61
N VAL A 57 2.25 7.47 15.23
CA VAL A 57 3.03 6.44 14.55
C VAL A 57 3.77 5.64 15.61
N LEU A 58 3.44 4.35 15.70
CA LEU A 58 4.25 3.42 16.48
C LEU A 58 5.58 3.17 15.76
N PRO A 59 6.65 2.78 16.49
CA PRO A 59 7.95 2.60 15.87
C PRO A 59 7.90 1.64 14.70
N ASP A 60 8.65 2.02 13.67
CA ASP A 60 8.70 1.32 12.40
C ASP A 60 9.35 -0.07 12.53
N GLU A 61 8.79 -1.05 11.83
CA GLU A 61 9.34 -2.41 11.65
C GLU A 61 9.76 -3.15 12.93
N VAL A 62 9.05 -2.94 14.06
CA VAL A 62 9.34 -3.61 15.34
C VAL A 62 9.34 -5.14 15.21
N ASP A 63 8.58 -5.67 14.26
CA ASP A 63 8.56 -7.10 13.93
C ASP A 63 9.91 -7.64 13.42
N MET A 64 10.77 -6.78 12.86
CA MET A 64 12.09 -7.19 12.39
C MET A 64 13.15 -7.11 13.49
N TRP A 65 13.20 -6.02 14.24
CA TRP A 65 14.27 -5.77 15.21
C TRP A 65 13.90 -6.15 16.65
N GLY A 66 12.62 -6.10 17.01
CA GLY A 66 12.09 -6.52 18.31
C GLY A 66 11.57 -7.96 18.32
N ARG A 67 11.21 -8.49 17.15
CA ARG A 67 10.61 -9.83 16.93
C ARG A 67 9.34 -10.07 17.74
N GLY A 68 8.61 -11.14 17.44
CA GLY A 68 7.39 -11.48 18.18
C GLY A 68 7.63 -12.04 19.58
N GLY A 69 7.43 -11.22 20.62
CA GLY A 69 7.46 -11.68 22.00
C GLY A 69 7.21 -10.59 23.04
N ASP A 70 7.06 -11.03 24.29
CA ASP A 70 6.67 -10.23 25.44
C ASP A 70 7.82 -10.06 26.47
N ALA A 71 9.07 -10.32 26.07
CA ALA A 71 10.20 -10.07 26.96
C ALA A 71 10.30 -8.57 27.30
N LYS A 72 11.08 -8.25 28.31
CA LYS A 72 11.23 -6.86 28.75
C LYS A 72 11.99 -6.07 27.68
N TRP A 73 11.47 -4.89 27.34
CA TRP A 73 12.20 -3.94 26.50
C TRP A 73 13.23 -3.18 27.35
N THR A 74 14.44 -2.99 26.84
CA THR A 74 15.50 -2.25 27.55
C THR A 74 15.35 -0.73 27.44
N GLY A 75 14.50 -0.26 26.53
CA GLY A 75 14.41 1.15 26.12
C GLY A 75 15.27 1.48 24.89
N ASN A 76 16.08 0.54 24.40
CA ASN A 76 16.96 0.75 23.24
C ASN A 76 16.26 0.45 21.92
N SER A 77 16.63 1.20 20.90
CA SER A 77 16.28 1.02 19.48
C SER A 77 17.47 0.41 18.72
N PRO A 78 17.30 0.01 17.43
CA PRO A 78 18.42 -0.43 16.61
C PRO A 78 19.59 0.57 16.63
N GLY A 79 20.80 0.06 16.89
CA GLY A 79 22.02 0.88 17.02
C GLY A 79 22.34 1.37 18.43
N GLU A 80 21.43 1.20 19.40
CA GLU A 80 21.61 1.69 20.79
C GLU A 80 22.05 0.61 21.78
N GLY A 81 22.22 -0.64 21.33
CA GLY A 81 22.68 -1.77 22.13
C GLY A 81 21.65 -2.90 22.22
N THR A 82 21.66 -3.64 23.32
CA THR A 82 20.72 -4.75 23.56
C THR A 82 19.28 -4.24 23.61
N ILE A 83 18.39 -4.82 22.81
CA ILE A 83 16.99 -4.38 22.66
C ILE A 83 16.06 -5.06 23.67
N CYS A 84 16.20 -6.37 23.84
CA CYS A 84 15.35 -7.17 24.74
C CYS A 84 16.13 -7.69 25.94
N ASP A 85 15.45 -7.91 27.05
CA ASP A 85 16.00 -8.47 28.29
C ASP A 85 15.15 -9.67 28.75
N PRO A 86 15.68 -10.90 28.69
CA PRO A 86 17.01 -11.29 28.19
C PRO A 86 17.23 -11.06 26.69
N ALA A 87 18.48 -10.90 26.26
CA ALA A 87 18.88 -10.51 24.90
C ALA A 87 18.48 -11.52 23.81
N GLU A 88 18.36 -12.79 24.16
CA GLU A 88 17.97 -13.88 23.28
C GLU A 88 16.45 -13.98 23.05
N GLN A 89 15.65 -13.26 23.85
CA GLN A 89 14.20 -13.26 23.73
C GLN A 89 13.70 -12.12 22.84
N ALA A 90 12.46 -12.25 22.36
CA ALA A 90 11.78 -11.24 21.58
C ALA A 90 10.90 -10.37 22.49
N CYS A 91 10.83 -9.07 22.20
CA CYS A 91 10.10 -8.08 23.00
C CYS A 91 9.26 -7.12 22.15
N GLY A 92 9.06 -7.41 20.86
CA GLY A 92 8.35 -6.52 19.94
C GLY A 92 6.91 -6.18 20.36
N PHE A 93 6.20 -7.10 21.01
CA PHE A 93 4.86 -6.82 21.54
C PHE A 93 4.91 -5.85 22.72
N THR A 94 5.86 -6.05 23.63
CA THR A 94 6.12 -5.13 24.75
C THR A 94 6.48 -3.74 24.25
N ILE A 95 7.35 -3.63 23.22
CA ILE A 95 7.76 -2.36 22.62
C ILE A 95 6.54 -1.59 22.10
N LEU A 96 5.70 -2.23 21.28
CA LEU A 96 4.52 -1.59 20.71
C LEU A 96 3.51 -1.19 21.79
N GLU A 97 3.27 -2.04 22.79
CA GLU A 97 2.37 -1.73 23.90
C GLU A 97 2.88 -0.56 24.74
N GLU A 98 4.18 -0.54 25.10
CA GLU A 98 4.76 0.52 25.91
C GLU A 98 4.80 1.86 25.19
N LEU A 99 5.14 1.87 23.90
CA LEU A 99 5.24 3.10 23.13
C LEU A 99 3.88 3.64 22.69
N GLY A 100 2.89 2.77 22.48
CA GLY A 100 1.50 3.18 22.24
C GLY A 100 0.87 3.95 23.40
N LYS A 101 1.39 3.80 24.63
CA LYS A 101 0.92 4.58 25.79
C LYS A 101 1.27 6.07 25.70
N LYS A 102 2.15 6.48 24.77
CA LYS A 102 2.54 7.89 24.55
C LYS A 102 1.56 8.68 23.67
N LYS A 103 0.63 7.97 23.02
CA LYS A 103 -0.46 8.54 22.22
C LYS A 103 -1.30 9.53 23.04
N SER A 104 -1.71 10.63 22.42
CA SER A 104 -2.72 11.53 22.99
C SER A 104 -4.15 11.00 22.75
N PRO A 105 -5.11 11.23 23.68
CA PRO A 105 -6.49 10.77 23.51
C PRO A 105 -7.11 11.23 22.19
N GLY A 106 -7.78 10.32 21.48
CA GLY A 106 -8.47 10.60 20.22
C GLY A 106 -7.62 10.44 18.95
N GLN A 107 -6.32 10.16 19.09
CA GLN A 107 -5.46 9.83 17.95
C GLN A 107 -5.67 8.37 17.49
N ILE A 108 -5.47 8.17 16.19
CA ILE A 108 -5.45 6.86 15.53
C ILE A 108 -4.01 6.31 15.60
N ASP A 109 -3.84 5.05 15.96
CA ASP A 109 -2.52 4.39 15.88
C ASP A 109 -2.24 3.89 14.47
N TYR A 110 -1.07 4.21 13.95
CA TYR A 110 -0.54 3.68 12.71
C TYR A 110 0.69 2.82 13.00
N VAL A 111 0.77 1.63 12.41
CA VAL A 111 1.95 0.76 12.49
C VAL A 111 2.35 0.33 11.09
N ASN A 112 3.61 0.55 10.74
CA ASN A 112 4.22 -0.07 9.57
C ASN A 112 5.10 -1.24 10.04
N TYR A 113 4.91 -2.39 9.42
CA TYR A 113 5.67 -3.60 9.67
C TYR A 113 6.61 -3.90 8.53
N GLY A 114 7.60 -4.74 8.76
CA GLY A 114 8.53 -5.17 7.72
C GLY A 114 8.37 -6.64 7.35
N LYS A 115 9.51 -7.22 7.01
CA LYS A 115 9.68 -8.62 6.61
C LYS A 115 9.38 -9.63 7.72
N GLY A 116 9.38 -9.20 8.97
CA GLY A 116 9.00 -10.05 10.10
C GLY A 116 7.57 -10.53 9.94
N VAL A 117 6.62 -9.61 9.85
CA VAL A 117 5.20 -9.92 9.65
C VAL A 117 4.93 -10.61 8.31
N THR A 118 5.60 -10.15 7.24
CA THR A 118 5.26 -10.64 5.90
C THR A 118 5.87 -12.01 5.62
N PHE A 119 7.10 -12.30 6.06
CA PHE A 119 7.85 -13.51 5.68
C PHE A 119 8.36 -14.36 6.84
N TRP A 120 8.88 -13.77 7.92
CA TRP A 120 9.72 -14.51 8.89
C TRP A 120 8.98 -15.04 10.10
N GLU A 121 7.96 -14.33 10.57
CA GLU A 121 7.21 -14.68 11.75
C GLU A 121 6.18 -15.77 11.47
N SER A 122 5.86 -16.55 12.50
CA SER A 122 4.77 -17.52 12.42
C SER A 122 3.44 -16.80 12.12
N ALA A 123 2.48 -17.51 11.53
CA ALA A 123 1.16 -16.93 11.26
C ALA A 123 0.46 -16.42 12.53
N GLU A 124 0.65 -17.10 13.67
CA GLU A 124 0.10 -16.68 14.96
C GLU A 124 0.75 -15.37 15.44
N THR A 125 2.08 -15.32 15.40
CA THR A 125 2.85 -14.12 15.77
C THR A 125 2.52 -12.92 14.89
N ALA A 126 2.52 -13.11 13.57
CA ALA A 126 2.20 -12.07 12.59
C ALA A 126 0.75 -11.59 12.74
N THR A 127 -0.19 -12.48 13.07
CA THR A 127 -1.59 -12.12 13.35
C THR A 127 -1.67 -11.20 14.55
N ARG A 128 -0.93 -11.50 15.62
CA ARG A 128 -0.90 -10.69 16.83
C ARG A 128 -0.36 -9.30 16.56
N PHE A 129 0.75 -9.17 15.83
CA PHE A 129 1.26 -7.86 15.39
C PHE A 129 0.17 -7.06 14.68
N VAL A 130 -0.37 -7.59 13.59
CA VAL A 130 -1.32 -6.86 12.73
C VAL A 130 -2.64 -6.54 13.46
N SER A 131 -3.10 -7.39 14.37
CA SER A 131 -4.42 -7.27 14.98
C SER A 131 -4.46 -6.44 16.25
N ASP A 132 -3.39 -6.40 17.04
CA ASP A 132 -3.50 -5.94 18.43
C ASP A 132 -3.07 -4.48 18.64
N PHE A 133 -2.15 -3.95 17.82
CA PHE A 133 -1.45 -2.70 18.17
C PHE A 133 -1.86 -1.46 17.36
N GLY A 134 -2.16 -1.61 16.07
CA GLY A 134 -2.49 -0.49 15.18
C GLY A 134 -3.98 -0.37 14.87
N ASP A 135 -4.49 0.85 14.72
CA ASP A 135 -5.81 1.09 14.11
C ASP A 135 -5.72 1.04 12.57
N ILE A 136 -4.55 1.38 12.02
CA ILE A 136 -4.19 1.31 10.60
C ILE A 136 -2.84 0.61 10.51
N VAL A 137 -2.71 -0.30 9.56
CA VAL A 137 -1.47 -1.09 9.37
C VAL A 137 -1.00 -1.04 7.93
N SER A 138 0.31 -1.15 7.74
CA SER A 138 0.95 -1.37 6.44
C SER A 138 2.16 -2.28 6.60
N ALA A 139 2.79 -2.64 5.49
CA ALA A 139 4.13 -3.19 5.52
C ALA A 139 4.96 -2.75 4.33
N ASP A 140 6.25 -2.50 4.54
CA ASP A 140 7.19 -2.14 3.49
C ASP A 140 7.90 -3.37 2.92
N ASN A 141 7.41 -3.78 1.76
CA ASN A 141 8.04 -4.78 0.92
C ASN A 141 8.35 -4.12 -0.42
N TYR A 142 9.56 -3.57 -0.56
CA TYR A 142 9.98 -2.88 -1.78
C TYR A 142 10.32 -3.87 -2.89
N TRP A 143 9.31 -4.52 -3.46
CA TRP A 143 9.47 -5.59 -4.46
C TRP A 143 10.28 -5.15 -5.67
N PHE A 144 10.24 -3.88 -6.06
CA PHE A 144 11.03 -3.40 -7.19
C PHE A 144 12.47 -3.03 -6.86
N THR A 145 12.78 -2.65 -5.62
CA THR A 145 14.11 -2.08 -5.29
C THR A 145 14.89 -2.81 -4.20
N ASP A 146 14.27 -3.65 -3.38
CA ASP A 146 15.00 -4.43 -2.39
C ASP A 146 15.78 -5.56 -3.07
N THR A 147 17.09 -5.63 -2.86
CA THR A 147 17.98 -6.62 -3.47
C THR A 147 17.74 -8.05 -2.98
N ASN A 148 17.28 -8.22 -1.74
CA ASN A 148 17.13 -9.52 -1.09
C ASN A 148 15.73 -10.11 -1.22
N ILE A 149 14.74 -9.32 -1.64
CA ILE A 149 13.32 -9.69 -1.61
C ILE A 149 12.94 -10.89 -2.48
N CYS A 150 13.78 -11.25 -3.45
CA CYS A 150 13.60 -12.45 -4.26
C CYS A 150 14.07 -13.73 -3.57
N GLY A 151 14.81 -13.64 -2.46
CA GLY A 151 15.46 -14.77 -1.82
C GLY A 151 14.50 -15.75 -1.15
N ALA A 152 14.95 -16.99 -0.96
CA ALA A 152 14.19 -18.07 -0.35
C ALA A 152 13.55 -17.69 1.00
N SER A 153 14.24 -16.91 1.83
CA SER A 153 13.75 -16.48 3.15
C SER A 153 12.77 -15.30 3.13
N GLU A 154 12.49 -14.72 1.97
CA GLU A 154 11.63 -13.55 1.80
C GLU A 154 10.54 -13.86 0.78
N GLY A 155 10.58 -13.30 -0.43
CA GLY A 155 9.62 -13.62 -1.48
C GLY A 155 9.59 -15.10 -1.88
N GLY A 156 10.65 -15.85 -1.65
CA GLY A 156 10.63 -17.31 -1.84
C GLY A 156 9.68 -18.07 -0.91
N THR A 157 9.26 -17.47 0.22
CA THR A 157 8.27 -18.06 1.14
C THR A 157 6.86 -18.13 0.55
N LEU A 158 6.62 -17.40 -0.55
CA LEU A 158 5.37 -17.42 -1.31
C LEU A 158 5.11 -18.76 -2.01
N LEU A 159 6.17 -19.53 -2.26
CA LEU A 159 6.12 -20.74 -3.04
C LEU A 159 5.76 -21.96 -2.17
N PRO A 160 5.07 -22.97 -2.72
CA PRO A 160 4.81 -24.23 -2.00
C PRO A 160 6.08 -24.94 -1.55
N GLU A 161 7.14 -24.85 -2.35
CA GLU A 161 8.49 -25.28 -2.00
C GLU A 161 9.40 -24.04 -1.97
N GLN A 162 9.93 -23.74 -0.79
CA GLN A 162 10.71 -22.54 -0.54
C GLN A 162 12.02 -22.56 -1.34
N ARG A 163 12.18 -21.58 -2.21
CA ARG A 163 13.38 -21.35 -3.05
C ARG A 163 13.45 -19.88 -3.44
N ASP A 164 14.55 -19.45 -4.02
CA ASP A 164 14.62 -18.13 -4.64
C ASP A 164 13.57 -18.02 -5.75
N LEU A 165 12.92 -16.85 -5.84
CA LEU A 165 12.04 -16.49 -6.94
C LEU A 165 12.85 -16.38 -8.23
N SER A 166 12.29 -16.87 -9.34
CA SER A 166 12.88 -16.63 -10.67
C SER A 166 12.78 -15.16 -11.05
N THR A 167 13.51 -14.74 -12.09
CA THR A 167 13.41 -13.39 -12.67
C THR A 167 11.98 -13.05 -13.08
N GLU A 168 11.22 -14.04 -13.53
CA GLU A 168 9.83 -13.91 -13.92
C GLU A 168 8.89 -13.92 -12.73
N GLU A 169 9.28 -14.35 -11.54
CA GLU A 169 8.42 -14.37 -10.33
C GLU A 169 8.67 -13.15 -9.44
N CYS A 170 9.91 -12.63 -9.44
CA CYS A 170 10.29 -11.50 -8.62
C CYS A 170 10.05 -10.15 -9.31
N ARG A 171 10.05 -9.08 -8.51
CA ARG A 171 9.95 -7.68 -8.98
C ARG A 171 8.74 -7.46 -9.90
N LYS A 172 7.59 -7.98 -9.49
CA LYS A 172 6.30 -7.82 -10.16
C LYS A 172 5.36 -6.95 -9.35
N ALA A 173 4.51 -6.21 -10.03
CA ALA A 173 3.47 -5.41 -9.41
C ALA A 173 2.52 -6.27 -8.54
N SER A 174 2.17 -7.47 -9.01
CA SER A 174 1.33 -8.43 -8.26
C SER A 174 1.84 -8.77 -6.87
N ASN A 175 3.15 -8.63 -6.61
CA ASN A 175 3.71 -8.93 -5.30
C ASN A 175 3.34 -7.85 -4.28
N TYR A 176 3.09 -6.60 -4.70
CA TYR A 176 2.50 -5.58 -3.83
C TYR A 176 1.06 -5.94 -3.46
N GLY A 177 0.28 -6.43 -4.43
CA GLY A 177 -1.06 -6.99 -4.17
C GLY A 177 -1.03 -8.12 -3.15
N TRP A 178 -0.06 -9.04 -3.29
CA TRP A 178 0.16 -10.10 -2.31
C TRP A 178 0.46 -9.54 -0.90
N THR A 179 1.31 -8.50 -0.77
CA THR A 179 1.59 -7.89 0.55
C THR A 179 0.30 -7.37 1.20
N ILE A 180 -0.61 -6.77 0.42
CA ILE A 180 -1.92 -6.33 0.92
C ILE A 180 -2.78 -7.51 1.36
N ASP A 181 -2.89 -8.56 0.55
CA ASP A 181 -3.67 -9.75 0.90
C ASP A 181 -3.13 -10.40 2.17
N ARG A 182 -1.80 -10.55 2.27
CA ARG A 182 -1.12 -11.09 3.44
C ARG A 182 -1.51 -10.34 4.71
N LEU A 183 -1.46 -9.01 4.71
CA LEU A 183 -1.84 -8.21 5.87
C LEU A 183 -3.33 -8.33 6.17
N ARG A 184 -4.20 -8.29 5.15
CA ARG A 184 -5.65 -8.44 5.34
C ARG A 184 -6.02 -9.80 5.93
N ASP A 185 -5.32 -10.86 5.54
CA ASP A 185 -5.49 -12.21 6.07
C ASP A 185 -5.01 -12.37 7.52
N LEU A 186 -4.17 -11.45 8.00
CA LEU A 186 -3.70 -11.41 9.39
C LEU A 186 -4.58 -10.55 10.29
N VAL A 187 -5.49 -9.72 9.75
CA VAL A 187 -6.40 -8.87 10.54
C VAL A 187 -7.46 -9.71 11.26
N ARG A 188 -7.60 -9.53 12.57
CA ARG A 188 -8.64 -10.14 13.42
C ARG A 188 -9.41 -9.09 14.24
N PRO A 189 -10.75 -9.17 14.32
CA PRO A 189 -11.65 -9.89 13.41
C PRO A 189 -11.44 -9.48 11.95
N GLN A 190 -11.69 -10.35 10.99
CA GLN A 190 -11.44 -10.06 9.57
C GLN A 190 -12.18 -8.78 9.12
N GLY A 191 -11.47 -7.87 8.47
CA GLY A 191 -12.03 -6.59 7.99
C GLY A 191 -12.25 -5.53 9.08
N SER A 192 -11.81 -5.76 10.33
CA SER A 192 -11.99 -4.82 11.44
C SER A 192 -11.19 -3.52 11.30
N LYS A 193 -10.12 -3.52 10.51
CA LYS A 193 -9.25 -2.37 10.30
C LYS A 193 -8.73 -2.27 8.86
N PRO A 194 -8.43 -1.05 8.38
CA PRO A 194 -7.87 -0.85 7.06
C PRO A 194 -6.38 -1.24 7.00
N VAL A 195 -6.00 -1.86 5.88
CA VAL A 195 -4.61 -2.04 5.47
C VAL A 195 -4.26 -0.94 4.46
N TRP A 196 -3.12 -0.28 4.63
CA TRP A 196 -2.58 0.69 3.69
C TRP A 196 -1.40 0.09 2.93
N ALA A 197 -1.24 0.52 1.68
CA ALA A 197 -0.07 0.20 0.87
C ALA A 197 1.10 1.10 1.27
N PHE A 198 2.30 0.54 1.22
CA PHE A 198 3.55 1.28 1.42
C PHE A 198 4.42 1.08 0.17
N VAL A 199 4.67 2.15 -0.58
CA VAL A 199 5.26 2.08 -1.92
C VAL A 199 6.42 3.06 -2.03
N GLU A 200 7.59 2.58 -2.43
CA GLU A 200 8.75 3.41 -2.69
C GLU A 200 8.55 4.33 -3.91
N VAL A 201 9.12 5.53 -3.87
CA VAL A 201 9.15 6.44 -5.03
C VAL A 201 10.58 6.84 -5.42
N GLY A 202 11.58 6.16 -4.86
CA GLY A 202 13.00 6.44 -5.07
C GLY A 202 13.88 5.19 -4.97
N HIS A 203 14.99 5.32 -4.24
CA HIS A 203 15.98 4.27 -4.05
C HIS A 203 16.16 4.03 -2.54
N PRO A 204 15.33 3.15 -1.92
CA PRO A 204 15.21 3.04 -0.46
C PRO A 204 16.38 2.33 0.22
N ALA A 205 17.44 2.00 -0.52
CA ALA A 205 18.61 1.27 -0.03
C ALA A 205 19.88 2.13 -0.19
N GLY A 206 20.94 1.89 0.59
CA GLY A 206 22.21 2.64 0.44
C GLY A 206 23.16 2.00 -0.57
N GLU A 207 22.89 0.76 -0.94
CA GLU A 207 23.76 -0.09 -1.73
C GLU A 207 23.67 0.21 -3.22
N GLU A 208 24.82 0.35 -3.88
CA GLU A 208 24.93 0.74 -5.30
C GLU A 208 24.18 -0.22 -6.26
N GLN A 209 24.11 -1.51 -5.92
CA GLN A 209 23.44 -2.52 -6.75
C GLN A 209 21.91 -2.53 -6.63
N SER A 210 21.35 -1.83 -5.64
CA SER A 210 19.91 -1.80 -5.44
C SER A 210 19.24 -1.05 -6.60
N PRO A 211 18.12 -1.52 -7.16
CA PRO A 211 17.41 -0.77 -8.19
C PRO A 211 16.80 0.54 -7.67
N THR A 212 16.58 1.50 -8.56
CA THR A 212 15.66 2.63 -8.34
C THR A 212 14.33 2.31 -9.01
N ILE A 213 13.21 2.56 -8.32
CA ILE A 213 11.88 2.31 -8.90
C ILE A 213 11.60 3.27 -10.06
N LYS A 214 10.96 2.76 -11.11
CA LYS A 214 10.55 3.54 -12.30
C LYS A 214 9.12 4.08 -12.18
N PRO A 215 8.75 5.15 -12.90
CA PRO A 215 7.39 5.68 -12.93
C PRO A 215 6.28 4.64 -13.15
N GLU A 216 6.43 3.78 -14.16
CA GLU A 216 5.46 2.74 -14.47
C GLU A 216 5.35 1.68 -13.36
N GLN A 217 6.43 1.46 -12.60
CA GLN A 217 6.47 0.54 -11.48
C GLN A 217 5.76 1.14 -10.25
N ILE A 218 5.92 2.45 -9.98
CA ILE A 218 5.16 3.16 -8.94
C ILE A 218 3.66 3.02 -9.21
N GLU A 219 3.24 3.30 -10.45
CA GLU A 219 1.83 3.19 -10.83
C GLU A 219 1.31 1.75 -10.68
N ALA A 220 2.08 0.75 -11.11
CA ALA A 220 1.70 -0.65 -11.03
C ALA A 220 1.62 -1.15 -9.57
N ALA A 221 2.58 -0.80 -8.72
CA ALA A 221 2.61 -1.15 -7.30
C ALA A 221 1.36 -0.63 -6.57
N VAL A 222 1.00 0.63 -6.82
CA VAL A 222 -0.17 1.26 -6.18
C VAL A 222 -1.47 0.64 -6.67
N TRP A 223 -1.65 0.43 -7.98
CA TRP A 223 -2.89 -0.17 -8.47
C TRP A 223 -3.05 -1.63 -8.09
N SER A 224 -1.97 -2.41 -8.10
CA SER A 224 -1.99 -3.77 -7.54
C SER A 224 -2.42 -3.74 -6.08
N SER A 225 -1.84 -2.86 -5.26
CA SER A 225 -2.23 -2.75 -3.86
C SER A 225 -3.71 -2.37 -3.67
N ILE A 226 -4.21 -1.39 -4.44
CA ILE A 226 -5.61 -0.93 -4.35
C ILE A 226 -6.59 -2.03 -4.79
N VAL A 227 -6.28 -2.74 -5.88
CA VAL A 227 -7.10 -3.85 -6.39
C VAL A 227 -7.21 -4.97 -5.35
N HIS A 228 -6.14 -5.23 -4.60
CA HIS A 228 -6.11 -6.19 -3.50
C HIS A 228 -6.68 -5.65 -2.17
N GLY A 229 -7.26 -4.44 -2.19
CA GLY A 229 -8.08 -3.92 -1.10
C GLY A 229 -7.38 -2.93 -0.17
N ALA A 230 -6.21 -2.40 -0.54
CA ALA A 230 -5.59 -1.31 0.20
C ALA A 230 -6.55 -0.12 0.32
N ARG A 231 -6.69 0.41 1.54
CA ARG A 231 -7.59 1.54 1.87
C ARG A 231 -6.86 2.87 2.02
N GLY A 232 -5.56 2.85 1.80
CA GLY A 232 -4.67 4.01 1.75
C GLY A 232 -3.37 3.64 1.05
N VAL A 233 -2.60 4.65 0.70
CA VAL A 233 -1.27 4.52 0.08
C VAL A 233 -0.37 5.50 0.82
N VAL A 234 0.79 5.02 1.26
CA VAL A 234 1.88 5.80 1.82
C VAL A 234 3.06 5.69 0.87
N TYR A 235 3.56 6.83 0.40
CA TYR A 235 4.75 6.87 -0.43
C TYR A 235 6.00 6.97 0.44
N PHE A 236 6.88 5.97 0.37
CA PHE A 236 8.21 6.05 0.96
C PHE A 236 9.09 6.96 0.12
N ASN A 237 9.32 8.16 0.63
CA ASN A 237 9.83 9.30 -0.11
C ASN A 237 11.30 9.62 0.18
N HIS A 238 12.05 8.63 0.68
CA HIS A 238 13.49 8.74 0.91
C HIS A 238 14.24 7.93 -0.14
N SER A 239 15.40 8.45 -0.51
CA SER A 239 16.33 7.85 -1.46
C SER A 239 17.72 7.95 -0.87
N PHE A 240 18.31 6.81 -0.50
CA PHE A 240 19.63 6.75 0.13
C PHE A 240 20.75 6.49 -0.90
N GLY A 241 20.39 6.30 -2.17
CA GLY A 241 21.30 6.05 -3.27
C GLY A 241 20.74 6.52 -4.63
N GLY A 242 21.19 5.87 -5.70
CA GLY A 242 20.78 6.21 -7.07
C GLY A 242 21.26 7.59 -7.55
N SER A 243 20.60 8.13 -8.58
CA SER A 243 20.96 9.42 -9.19
C SER A 243 20.57 10.65 -8.35
N CYS A 244 19.73 10.47 -7.34
CA CYS A 244 19.27 11.51 -6.44
C CYS A 244 19.10 10.96 -5.02
N ALA A 245 20.09 11.23 -4.16
CA ALA A 245 19.98 10.97 -2.73
C ALA A 245 19.23 12.14 -2.06
N SER A 246 18.12 11.85 -1.38
CA SER A 246 17.25 12.85 -0.75
C SER A 246 16.34 12.21 0.30
N HIS A 247 15.93 12.99 1.30
CA HIS A 247 14.87 12.61 2.25
C HIS A 247 13.47 13.12 1.82
N ASN A 248 13.34 13.62 0.59
CA ASN A 248 12.09 14.05 -0.01
C ASN A 248 12.17 14.01 -1.56
N VAL A 249 12.15 12.80 -2.12
CA VAL A 249 12.24 12.56 -3.57
C VAL A 249 11.23 13.38 -4.38
N LEU A 250 9.98 13.46 -3.91
CA LEU A 250 8.89 14.17 -4.59
C LEU A 250 9.09 15.68 -4.68
N ARG A 251 9.95 16.28 -3.83
CA ARG A 251 10.30 17.70 -3.90
C ARG A 251 11.67 17.96 -4.54
N ASP A 252 12.62 17.03 -4.37
CA ASP A 252 14.04 17.32 -4.64
C ASP A 252 14.60 16.64 -5.89
N CYS A 253 14.00 15.54 -6.35
CA CYS A 253 14.60 14.65 -7.36
C CYS A 253 14.06 14.84 -8.78
N GLY A 254 13.56 16.04 -9.09
CA GLY A 254 13.04 16.40 -10.41
C GLY A 254 11.56 16.07 -10.61
N ASP A 255 11.07 16.35 -11.82
CA ASP A 255 9.64 16.39 -12.09
C ASP A 255 9.01 15.01 -12.33
N GLU A 256 9.78 13.98 -12.69
CA GLU A 256 9.23 12.69 -13.13
C GLU A 256 8.55 11.90 -12.00
N PRO A 257 9.16 11.64 -10.82
CA PRO A 257 8.47 11.02 -9.69
C PRO A 257 7.26 11.83 -9.23
N LYS A 258 7.42 13.16 -9.16
CA LYS A 258 6.36 14.11 -8.79
C LYS A 258 5.17 14.04 -9.75
N ALA A 259 5.41 14.09 -11.06
CA ALA A 259 4.36 14.04 -12.08
C ALA A 259 3.63 12.70 -12.06
N THR A 260 4.37 11.61 -11.86
CA THR A 260 3.82 10.25 -11.73
C THR A 260 2.86 10.16 -10.55
N VAL A 261 3.32 10.55 -9.35
CA VAL A 261 2.48 10.53 -8.13
C VAL A 261 1.30 11.49 -8.25
N THR A 262 1.47 12.67 -8.85
CA THR A 262 0.39 13.64 -9.05
C THR A 262 -0.71 13.06 -9.95
N ALA A 263 -0.34 12.50 -11.11
CA ALA A 263 -1.30 11.89 -12.03
C ALA A 263 -2.02 10.68 -11.40
N LEU A 264 -1.29 9.87 -10.64
CA LEU A 264 -1.82 8.72 -9.92
C LEU A 264 -2.82 9.14 -8.82
N ASN A 265 -2.45 10.10 -7.98
CA ASN A 265 -3.32 10.62 -6.92
C ASN A 265 -4.58 11.30 -7.49
N GLN A 266 -4.47 11.96 -8.66
CA GLN A 266 -5.64 12.48 -9.36
C GLN A 266 -6.59 11.35 -9.78
N ARG A 267 -6.08 10.29 -10.42
CA ARG A 267 -6.90 9.13 -10.81
C ARG A 267 -7.55 8.44 -9.60
N ILE A 268 -6.82 8.27 -8.50
CA ILE A 268 -7.36 7.73 -7.25
C ILE A 268 -8.49 8.62 -6.72
N SER A 269 -8.30 9.94 -6.73
CA SER A 269 -9.29 10.91 -6.28
C SER A 269 -10.57 10.90 -7.14
N GLU A 270 -10.43 10.83 -8.47
CA GLU A 270 -11.55 10.68 -9.41
C GLU A 270 -12.34 9.39 -9.16
N LEU A 271 -11.64 8.30 -8.80
CA LEU A 271 -12.24 7.00 -8.49
C LEU A 271 -12.68 6.85 -7.03
N ALA A 272 -12.38 7.80 -6.13
CA ALA A 272 -12.66 7.66 -4.70
C ALA A 272 -14.12 7.28 -4.37
N PRO A 273 -15.16 7.84 -5.04
CA PRO A 273 -16.54 7.41 -4.79
C PRO A 273 -16.85 5.96 -5.20
N VAL A 274 -16.07 5.38 -6.11
CA VAL A 274 -16.18 3.98 -6.56
C VAL A 274 -15.35 3.07 -5.65
N LEU A 275 -14.10 3.45 -5.37
CA LEU A 275 -13.19 2.70 -4.49
C LEU A 275 -13.78 2.51 -3.08
N ASN A 276 -14.50 3.52 -2.58
CA ASN A 276 -15.17 3.47 -1.27
C ASN A 276 -16.58 2.85 -1.27
N ALA A 277 -17.09 2.40 -2.43
CA ALA A 277 -18.36 1.69 -2.49
C ALA A 277 -18.23 0.23 -1.97
N PRO A 278 -19.33 -0.53 -1.80
CA PRO A 278 -19.24 -1.96 -1.49
C PRO A 278 -18.49 -2.74 -2.58
N THR A 279 -17.71 -3.75 -2.15
CA THR A 279 -17.07 -4.72 -3.06
C THR A 279 -18.08 -5.80 -3.43
N VAL A 280 -17.97 -6.31 -4.66
CA VAL A 280 -18.77 -7.42 -5.17
C VAL A 280 -17.88 -8.66 -5.21
N GLU A 281 -18.12 -9.59 -4.29
CA GLU A 281 -17.29 -10.78 -4.10
C GLU A 281 -17.63 -11.94 -5.07
N SER A 282 -18.78 -11.88 -5.75
CA SER A 282 -19.21 -12.95 -6.66
C SER A 282 -20.08 -12.43 -7.80
N GLY A 283 -20.20 -13.23 -8.87
CA GLY A 283 -21.01 -12.90 -10.05
C GLY A 283 -20.27 -12.11 -11.14
N VAL A 284 -18.98 -11.85 -10.96
CA VAL A 284 -18.06 -11.41 -12.01
C VAL A 284 -16.81 -12.28 -11.92
N SER A 285 -16.34 -12.79 -13.06
CA SER A 285 -15.08 -13.53 -13.13
C SER A 285 -14.20 -12.95 -14.23
N VAL A 286 -12.89 -12.96 -14.02
CA VAL A 286 -11.90 -12.47 -14.96
C VAL A 286 -10.89 -13.58 -15.23
N THR A 287 -10.51 -13.76 -16.48
CA THR A 287 -9.46 -14.68 -16.91
C THR A 287 -8.36 -13.92 -17.65
N GLY A 288 -7.14 -14.43 -17.59
CA GLY A 288 -5.95 -13.75 -18.11
C GLY A 288 -4.98 -13.37 -16.99
N ASN A 289 -3.95 -12.61 -17.32
CA ASN A 289 -2.89 -12.20 -16.38
C ASN A 289 -3.20 -10.82 -15.78
N VAL A 290 -4.39 -10.70 -15.18
CA VAL A 290 -4.85 -9.48 -14.52
C VAL A 290 -5.54 -9.82 -13.19
N ASP A 291 -5.36 -8.96 -12.20
CA ASP A 291 -6.13 -8.99 -10.96
C ASP A 291 -7.28 -8.00 -11.04
N ALA A 292 -8.37 -8.28 -10.32
CA ALA A 292 -9.62 -7.54 -10.45
C ALA A 292 -10.23 -7.11 -9.11
N LEU A 293 -10.71 -5.87 -9.06
CA LEU A 293 -11.55 -5.35 -7.99
C LEU A 293 -12.89 -4.90 -8.57
N VAL A 294 -13.98 -5.50 -8.06
CA VAL A 294 -15.33 -5.17 -8.51
C VAL A 294 -16.07 -4.39 -7.45
N LYS A 295 -16.59 -3.21 -7.81
CA LYS A 295 -17.34 -2.32 -6.92
C LYS A 295 -18.75 -2.12 -7.43
N LEU A 296 -19.72 -2.06 -6.53
CA LEU A 296 -21.10 -1.69 -6.86
C LEU A 296 -21.40 -0.28 -6.38
N LYS A 297 -21.68 0.65 -7.31
CA LYS A 297 -22.07 2.02 -6.98
C LYS A 297 -23.37 2.38 -7.70
N GLY A 298 -24.44 2.54 -6.92
CA GLY A 298 -25.79 2.72 -7.47
C GLY A 298 -26.21 1.49 -8.27
N LYS A 299 -26.60 1.67 -9.53
CA LYS A 299 -26.96 0.58 -10.45
C LYS A 299 -25.83 0.18 -11.40
N LYS A 300 -24.58 0.50 -11.07
CA LYS A 300 -23.43 0.22 -11.93
C LYS A 300 -22.40 -0.67 -11.23
N LEU A 301 -21.96 -1.71 -11.94
CA LEU A 301 -20.73 -2.41 -11.62
C LEU A 301 -19.55 -1.61 -12.17
N TYR A 302 -18.52 -1.50 -11.36
CA TYR A 302 -17.22 -0.98 -11.74
C TYR A 302 -16.19 -2.10 -11.61
N ILE A 303 -15.49 -2.42 -12.68
CA ILE A 303 -14.48 -3.48 -12.71
C ILE A 303 -13.13 -2.80 -12.95
N LEU A 304 -12.29 -2.81 -11.93
CA LEU A 304 -10.91 -2.32 -11.98
C LEU A 304 -10.00 -3.50 -12.23
N LEU A 305 -9.08 -3.38 -13.18
CA LEU A 305 -8.19 -4.44 -13.64
C LEU A 305 -6.76 -3.93 -13.67
N THR A 306 -5.83 -4.67 -13.08
CA THR A 306 -4.40 -4.34 -13.08
C THR A 306 -3.56 -5.51 -13.56
N ALA A 307 -2.40 -5.22 -14.16
CA ALA A 307 -1.53 -6.25 -14.74
C ALA A 307 -0.79 -7.00 -13.63
N THR A 308 -0.69 -8.32 -13.76
CA THR A 308 0.13 -9.14 -12.84
C THR A 308 1.57 -9.32 -13.30
N SER A 309 1.89 -8.90 -14.53
CA SER A 309 3.22 -8.96 -15.11
C SER A 309 3.50 -7.81 -16.07
N SER A 310 4.76 -7.61 -16.44
CA SER A 310 5.16 -6.64 -17.45
C SER A 310 4.65 -7.02 -18.85
N GLY A 311 4.51 -6.01 -19.71
CA GLY A 311 4.00 -6.18 -21.08
C GLY A 311 2.49 -6.16 -21.17
N ASN A 312 1.98 -6.37 -22.38
CA ASN A 312 0.54 -6.36 -22.65
C ASN A 312 -0.12 -7.62 -22.05
N GLN A 313 -1.25 -7.44 -21.38
CA GLN A 313 -2.03 -8.54 -20.80
C GLN A 313 -3.40 -8.62 -21.48
N GLU A 314 -3.68 -9.75 -22.13
CA GLU A 314 -5.01 -10.06 -22.63
C GLU A 314 -5.88 -10.61 -21.49
N TYR A 315 -7.15 -10.21 -21.47
CA TYR A 315 -8.10 -10.71 -20.48
C TYR A 315 -9.52 -10.81 -21.06
N GLU A 316 -10.30 -11.72 -20.48
CA GLU A 316 -11.75 -11.82 -20.69
C GLU A 316 -12.46 -11.59 -19.35
N VAL A 317 -13.51 -10.78 -19.39
CA VAL A 317 -14.40 -10.54 -18.26
C VAL A 317 -15.75 -11.18 -18.56
N HIS A 318 -16.26 -11.92 -17.58
CA HIS A 318 -17.56 -12.57 -17.63
C HIS A 318 -18.46 -12.03 -16.51
N VAL A 319 -19.61 -11.48 -16.93
CA VAL A 319 -20.66 -10.89 -16.11
C VAL A 319 -22.00 -11.58 -16.45
N PRO A 320 -22.29 -12.76 -15.88
CA PRO A 320 -23.40 -13.62 -16.31
C PRO A 320 -24.80 -12.99 -16.25
N CYS A 321 -24.98 -11.94 -15.44
CA CYS A 321 -26.27 -11.26 -15.29
C CYS A 321 -26.59 -10.24 -16.41
N ILE A 322 -25.71 -10.11 -17.39
CA ILE A 322 -25.83 -9.15 -18.50
C ILE A 322 -25.56 -9.89 -19.81
N ASP A 323 -26.60 -10.51 -20.38
CA ASP A 323 -26.48 -11.29 -21.64
C ASP A 323 -25.92 -10.42 -22.78
N GLU A 324 -26.54 -9.27 -23.02
CA GLU A 324 -26.11 -8.27 -24.00
C GLU A 324 -26.01 -6.89 -23.34
N GLY A 325 -24.99 -6.11 -23.68
CA GLY A 325 -24.79 -4.79 -23.08
C GLY A 325 -23.53 -4.07 -23.56
N THR A 326 -23.12 -3.06 -22.79
CA THR A 326 -21.92 -2.28 -23.10
C THR A 326 -21.12 -2.02 -21.82
N ALA A 327 -19.83 -2.38 -21.85
CA ALA A 327 -18.85 -1.94 -20.88
C ALA A 327 -18.19 -0.64 -21.35
N VAL A 328 -18.16 0.38 -20.49
CA VAL A 328 -17.51 1.67 -20.80
C VAL A 328 -16.18 1.77 -20.08
N LYS A 329 -15.07 1.79 -20.82
CA LYS A 329 -13.71 1.98 -20.31
C LYS A 329 -13.50 3.46 -19.97
N SER A 330 -13.44 3.81 -18.68
CA SER A 330 -13.62 5.19 -18.19
C SER A 330 -12.59 6.19 -18.72
N PHE A 331 -11.29 5.87 -18.66
CA PHE A 331 -10.23 6.82 -19.06
C PHE A 331 -10.06 6.93 -20.58
N ALA A 332 -10.21 5.82 -21.30
CA ALA A 332 -10.19 5.82 -22.76
C ALA A 332 -11.51 6.29 -23.40
N LYS A 333 -12.59 6.39 -22.60
CA LYS A 333 -13.97 6.62 -23.06
C LYS A 333 -14.39 5.68 -24.21
N LYS A 334 -13.83 4.46 -24.21
CA LYS A 334 -14.08 3.41 -25.20
C LYS A 334 -15.28 2.58 -24.76
N GLN A 335 -16.19 2.30 -25.68
CA GLN A 335 -17.29 1.36 -25.47
C GLN A 335 -16.87 -0.02 -25.97
N VAL A 336 -17.08 -1.06 -25.16
CA VAL A 336 -16.80 -2.46 -25.49
C VAL A 336 -18.11 -3.23 -25.39
N PRO A 337 -18.58 -3.86 -26.49
CA PRO A 337 -19.80 -4.67 -26.46
C PRO A 337 -19.64 -5.86 -25.51
N ILE A 338 -20.71 -6.15 -24.77
CA ILE A 338 -20.87 -7.38 -23.99
C ILE A 338 -21.81 -8.27 -24.78
N SER A 339 -21.40 -9.50 -25.08
CA SER A 339 -22.25 -10.49 -25.73
C SER A 339 -22.12 -11.84 -25.04
N GLY A 340 -23.25 -12.51 -24.82
CA GLY A 340 -23.34 -13.72 -24.01
C GLY A 340 -22.72 -13.58 -22.61
N GLY A 341 -22.85 -12.41 -21.97
CA GLY A 341 -22.24 -12.16 -20.66
C GLY A 341 -20.75 -11.81 -20.68
N LYS A 342 -20.11 -11.67 -21.85
CA LYS A 342 -18.65 -11.58 -21.93
C LYS A 342 -18.15 -10.39 -22.73
N PHE A 343 -16.97 -9.89 -22.36
CA PHE A 343 -16.17 -9.00 -23.19
C PHE A 343 -14.68 -9.23 -22.94
N ALA A 344 -13.84 -8.88 -23.92
CA ALA A 344 -12.39 -8.97 -23.83
C ALA A 344 -11.73 -7.65 -24.25
N ASP A 345 -10.57 -7.36 -23.71
CA ASP A 345 -9.73 -6.22 -24.08
C ASP A 345 -8.27 -6.52 -23.73
N VAL A 346 -7.38 -5.57 -24.01
CA VAL A 346 -5.96 -5.67 -23.66
C VAL A 346 -5.60 -4.55 -22.68
N LEU A 347 -4.87 -4.90 -21.63
CA LEU A 347 -4.18 -3.95 -20.76
C LEU A 347 -2.79 -3.73 -21.34
N THR A 348 -2.48 -2.50 -21.77
CA THR A 348 -1.21 -2.22 -22.44
C THR A 348 -0.10 -2.04 -21.41
N SER A 349 1.17 -2.24 -21.80
CA SER A 349 2.31 -1.99 -20.90
C SER A 349 2.41 -0.55 -20.39
N HIS A 350 1.73 0.40 -21.03
CA HIS A 350 1.68 1.81 -20.61
C HIS A 350 0.47 2.14 -19.73
N ASP A 351 -0.52 1.25 -19.64
CA ASP A 351 -1.72 1.41 -18.84
C ASP A 351 -1.69 0.38 -17.70
N GLN A 352 -1.35 0.80 -16.48
CA GLN A 352 -1.32 -0.13 -15.33
C GLN A 352 -2.70 -0.43 -14.74
N LEU A 353 -3.75 0.27 -15.22
CA LEU A 353 -5.13 0.14 -14.78
C LEU A 353 -6.11 0.26 -15.95
N ALA A 354 -7.03 -0.70 -16.06
CA ALA A 354 -8.28 -0.53 -16.80
C ALA A 354 -9.46 -0.43 -15.85
N VAL A 355 -10.38 0.50 -16.10
CA VAL A 355 -11.62 0.65 -15.33
C VAL A 355 -12.80 0.61 -16.29
N PHE A 356 -13.69 -0.36 -16.08
CA PHE A 356 -14.94 -0.48 -16.80
C PHE A 356 -16.10 -0.13 -15.89
N SER A 357 -17.12 0.53 -16.46
CA SER A 357 -18.43 0.66 -15.82
C SER A 357 -19.50 0.01 -16.68
N ILE A 358 -20.42 -0.71 -16.04
CA ILE A 358 -21.48 -1.48 -16.70
C ILE A 358 -22.79 -1.22 -15.96
N ASP A 359 -23.89 -0.98 -16.70
CA ASP A 359 -25.22 -0.95 -16.11
C ASP A 359 -25.60 -2.35 -15.62
N ALA A 360 -25.82 -2.49 -14.33
CA ALA A 360 -26.10 -3.74 -13.65
C ALA A 360 -27.50 -3.76 -13.04
N SER A 361 -28.43 -2.97 -13.60
CA SER A 361 -29.83 -2.92 -13.16
C SER A 361 -30.55 -4.28 -13.24
N THR A 362 -30.05 -5.21 -14.06
CA THR A 362 -30.56 -6.59 -14.19
C THR A 362 -29.89 -7.58 -13.23
N CYS A 363 -28.79 -7.20 -12.57
CA CYS A 363 -28.02 -8.09 -11.73
C CYS A 363 -28.57 -8.16 -10.30
N LYS A 364 -28.80 -9.38 -9.81
CA LYS A 364 -28.99 -9.62 -8.37
C LYS A 364 -27.60 -9.61 -7.72
N THR A 365 -27.19 -8.47 -7.18
CA THR A 365 -25.91 -8.32 -6.50
C THR A 365 -26.10 -8.51 -5.00
N THR A 366 -25.33 -9.41 -4.37
CA THR A 366 -25.18 -9.48 -2.92
C THR A 366 -23.98 -8.62 -2.53
N SER A 367 -24.22 -7.51 -1.84
CA SER A 367 -23.16 -6.74 -1.19
C SER A 367 -22.73 -7.45 0.08
N GLY A 368 -21.43 -7.74 0.21
CA GLY A 368 -20.81 -8.20 1.46
C GLY A 368 -20.57 -7.07 2.44
#